data_AF-A0A970V066-F1
#
_entry.id   AF-A0A970V066-F1
#
_cell.length_a   1.000
_cell.length_b   1.000
_cell.length_c   1.000
_cell.angle_alpha   90.00
_cell.angle_beta   90.00
_cell.angle_gamma   90.00
#
_symmetry.space_group_name_H-M   'P 1'
#
loop_
_entity.id
_entity.type
_entity.pdbx_description
1 polymer ?
#
loop_
_entity_poly.entity_id
_entity_poly.type
_entity_poly.pdbx_seq_one_letter_code
_entity_poly.pdbx_strand_id
1 'polypeptide(L)'
;TTTCPAGRCVEDAGHPMNVCDLLATLPGVAYLARETLIAPKYVLRAKRAIKKACQAQIDGLGFALVELLSICPSCWYMDTLTAFEHVEKNVIPVYPLGTFVDRTG
;
A
#
# COMPACT_ATOMS: atom_id res chain seq x y z
N THR A 1 19.32 -1.83 0.93
CA THR A 1 18.61 -3.10 1.23
C THR A 1 19.49 -4.26 0.78
N THR A 2 19.26 -5.48 1.24
CA THR A 2 20.10 -6.64 0.86
C THR A 2 20.18 -6.88 -0.65
N THR A 3 19.07 -6.66 -1.37
CA THR A 3 18.99 -6.83 -2.83
C THR A 3 19.37 -5.58 -3.63
N CYS A 4 19.44 -4.40 -2.98
CA CYS A 4 19.96 -3.16 -3.57
C CYS A 4 20.99 -2.54 -2.60
N PRO A 5 22.24 -3.04 -2.58
CA PRO A 5 23.27 -2.59 -1.65
C PRO A 5 23.62 -1.11 -1.81
N ALA A 6 23.66 -0.62 -3.05
CA ALA A 6 23.90 0.79 -3.38
C ALA A 6 22.69 1.71 -3.08
N GLY A 7 21.58 1.16 -2.60
CA GLY A 7 20.31 1.88 -2.46
C GLY A 7 19.53 1.95 -3.76
N ARG A 8 18.46 2.76 -3.77
CA ARG A 8 17.63 3.02 -4.95
C ARG A 8 17.87 4.47 -5.38
N CYS A 9 18.29 4.67 -6.62
CA CYS A 9 18.52 5.98 -7.24
C CYS A 9 17.47 6.24 -8.33
N VAL A 10 17.04 7.49 -8.51
CA VAL A 10 15.95 7.82 -9.46
C VAL A 10 16.41 7.64 -10.91
N GLU A 11 17.68 7.92 -11.17
CA GLU A 11 18.32 7.84 -12.47
C GLU A 11 18.32 6.39 -13.02
N ASP A 12 18.53 5.41 -12.14
CA ASP A 12 18.61 4.00 -12.52
C ASP A 12 17.28 3.25 -12.34
N ALA A 13 16.53 3.58 -11.27
CA ALA A 13 15.35 2.81 -10.83
C ALA A 13 14.03 3.55 -10.96
N GLY A 14 14.06 4.79 -11.48
CA GLY A 14 12.90 5.65 -11.63
C GLY A 14 12.29 6.13 -10.32
N HIS A 15 11.24 6.94 -10.45
CA HIS A 15 10.44 7.39 -9.31
C HIS A 15 9.63 6.25 -8.68
N PRO A 16 9.25 6.39 -7.39
CA PRO A 16 8.29 5.50 -6.74
C PRO A 16 7.03 5.27 -7.59
N MET A 17 6.65 4.01 -7.79
CA MET A 17 5.47 3.65 -8.57
C MET A 17 4.24 3.64 -7.67
N ASN A 18 3.34 4.60 -7.87
CA ASN A 18 2.06 4.61 -7.18
C ASN A 18 1.05 3.71 -7.88
N VAL A 19 1.01 2.43 -7.48
CA VAL A 19 0.17 1.41 -8.13
C VAL A 19 -1.33 1.74 -8.01
N CYS A 20 -1.80 2.16 -6.84
CA CYS A 20 -3.20 2.55 -6.67
C CYS A 20 -3.59 3.73 -7.59
N ASP A 21 -2.74 4.76 -7.71
CA ASP A 21 -3.01 5.92 -8.58
C ASP A 21 -3.03 5.53 -10.06
N LEU A 22 -2.07 4.70 -10.48
CA LEU A 22 -1.97 4.20 -11.85
C LEU A 22 -3.18 3.38 -12.26
N LEU A 23 -3.65 2.50 -11.35
CA LEU A 23 -4.79 1.62 -11.64
C LEU A 23 -6.13 2.33 -11.48
N ALA A 24 -6.20 3.44 -10.75
CA ALA A 24 -7.45 4.19 -10.54
C ALA A 24 -8.08 4.70 -11.84
N THR A 25 -7.26 4.93 -12.88
CA THR A 25 -7.74 5.39 -14.20
C THR A 25 -8.30 4.27 -15.07
N LEU A 26 -8.10 3.00 -14.71
CA LEU A 26 -8.53 1.88 -15.55
C LEU A 26 -10.04 1.64 -15.45
N PRO A 27 -10.72 1.39 -16.59
CA PRO A 27 -12.11 0.95 -16.59
C PRO A 27 -12.23 -0.44 -15.94
N GLY A 28 -13.36 -0.71 -15.28
CA GLY A 28 -13.61 -2.01 -14.65
C GLY A 28 -13.00 -2.21 -13.26
N VAL A 29 -12.31 -1.21 -12.70
CA VAL A 29 -11.86 -1.26 -11.30
C VAL A 29 -13.01 -0.94 -10.34
N ALA A 30 -13.37 -1.89 -9.49
CA ALA A 30 -14.44 -1.78 -8.51
C ALA A 30 -13.96 -1.19 -7.18
N TYR A 31 -12.76 -1.56 -6.73
CA TYR A 31 -12.23 -1.13 -5.43
C TYR A 31 -10.70 -1.03 -5.42
N LEU A 32 -10.17 0.11 -5.00
CA LEU A 32 -8.74 0.34 -4.79
C LEU A 32 -8.52 1.04 -3.46
N ALA A 33 -7.70 0.46 -2.61
CA ALA A 33 -7.30 1.08 -1.36
C ALA A 33 -5.83 0.83 -1.05
N ARG A 34 -5.20 1.81 -0.38
CA ARG A 34 -3.90 1.65 0.26
C ARG A 34 -4.05 1.81 1.76
N GLU A 35 -3.58 0.81 2.47
CA GLU A 35 -3.56 0.79 3.94
C GLU A 35 -2.17 0.39 4.44
N THR A 36 -1.97 0.51 5.75
CA THR A 36 -0.70 0.17 6.40
C THR A 36 -0.92 -0.79 7.56
N LEU A 37 0.13 -1.50 7.96
CA LEU A 37 0.09 -2.45 9.08
C LEU A 37 0.88 -1.96 10.30
N ILE A 38 1.30 -0.68 10.32
CA ILE A 38 2.22 -0.15 11.35
C ILE A 38 1.60 0.05 12.75
N ALA A 39 0.28 0.00 12.89
CA ALA A 39 -0.38 0.14 14.19
C ALA A 39 -1.72 -0.61 14.22
N PRO A 40 -2.21 -1.03 15.40
CA PRO A 40 -3.48 -1.75 15.53
C PRO A 40 -4.67 -1.04 14.87
N LYS A 41 -4.72 0.29 14.95
CA LYS A 41 -5.75 1.11 14.28
C LYS A 41 -5.77 0.90 12.76
N TYR A 42 -4.60 0.77 12.15
CA TYR A 42 -4.46 0.57 10.71
C TYR A 42 -4.70 -0.89 10.32
N VAL A 43 -4.33 -1.85 11.16
CA VAL A 43 -4.67 -3.28 10.95
C VAL A 43 -6.19 -3.48 10.84
N LEU A 44 -6.97 -2.80 11.68
CA LEU A 44 -8.43 -2.84 11.60
C LEU A 44 -8.99 -2.17 10.32
N ARG A 45 -8.29 -1.18 9.76
CA ARG A 45 -8.63 -0.57 8.48
C ARG A 45 -8.28 -1.49 7.32
N ALA A 46 -7.06 -2.04 7.31
CA ALA A 46 -6.59 -3.02 6.35
C ALA A 46 -7.53 -4.24 6.28
N LYS A 47 -7.95 -4.80 7.43
CA LYS A 47 -8.94 -5.89 7.48
C LYS A 47 -10.25 -5.52 6.79
N ARG A 48 -10.76 -4.30 7.01
CA ARG A 48 -12.00 -3.82 6.37
C ARG A 48 -11.81 -3.64 4.87
N ALA A 49 -10.69 -3.07 4.43
CA ALA A 49 -10.37 -2.89 3.02
C ALA A 49 -10.26 -4.23 2.28
N ILE A 50 -9.54 -5.22 2.86
CA ILE A 50 -9.42 -6.57 2.29
C ILE A 50 -10.80 -7.23 2.16
N LYS A 51 -11.62 -7.19 3.22
CA LYS A 51 -12.98 -7.76 3.18
C LYS A 51 -13.80 -7.12 2.06
N LYS A 52 -13.73 -5.80 1.93
CA LYS A 52 -14.46 -5.04 0.91
C LYS A 52 -14.00 -5.38 -0.52
N ALA A 53 -12.69 -5.50 -0.73
CA ALA A 53 -12.12 -5.91 -2.00
C ALA A 53 -12.57 -7.31 -2.41
N CYS A 54 -12.50 -8.28 -1.50
CA CYS A 54 -12.98 -9.64 -1.76
C CYS A 54 -14.48 -9.67 -2.05
N GLN A 55 -15.27 -8.89 -1.29
CA GLN A 55 -16.71 -8.79 -1.52
C GLN A 55 -17.02 -8.22 -2.92
N ALA A 56 -16.31 -7.19 -3.36
CA ALA A 56 -16.47 -6.63 -4.70
C ALA A 56 -16.22 -7.65 -5.82
N GLN A 57 -15.27 -8.57 -5.61
CA GLN A 57 -15.01 -9.66 -6.56
C GLN A 57 -16.10 -10.73 -6.52
N ILE A 58 -16.60 -11.09 -5.33
CA ILE A 58 -17.71 -12.05 -5.16
C ILE A 58 -18.98 -11.53 -5.84
N ASP A 59 -19.26 -10.24 -5.71
CA ASP A 59 -20.45 -9.59 -6.27
C ASP A 59 -20.31 -9.29 -7.77
N GLY A 60 -19.19 -9.65 -8.40
CA GLY A 60 -18.95 -9.47 -9.83
C GLY A 60 -18.79 -8.01 -10.26
N LEU A 61 -18.44 -7.10 -9.34
CA LEU A 61 -18.38 -5.66 -9.60
C LEU A 61 -17.14 -5.24 -10.41
N GLY A 62 -16.14 -6.12 -10.52
CA GLY A 62 -14.94 -5.91 -11.31
C GLY A 62 -13.65 -6.17 -10.53
N PHE A 63 -12.56 -5.55 -10.99
CA PHE A 63 -11.23 -5.71 -10.41
C PHE A 63 -11.13 -4.99 -9.06
N ALA A 64 -10.52 -5.63 -8.07
CA ALA A 64 -10.24 -5.02 -6.78
C ALA A 64 -8.79 -5.28 -6.36
N LEU A 65 -8.16 -4.28 -5.74
CA LEU A 65 -6.79 -4.38 -5.21
C LEU A 65 -6.66 -3.60 -3.89
N VAL A 66 -5.94 -4.19 -2.95
CA VAL A 66 -5.55 -3.54 -1.69
C VAL A 66 -4.04 -3.55 -1.59
N GLU A 67 -3.42 -2.37 -1.60
CA GLU A 67 -2.00 -2.18 -1.37
C GLU A 67 -1.74 -2.05 0.13
N LEU A 68 -0.85 -2.88 0.69
CA LEU A 68 -0.53 -2.88 2.11
C LEU A 68 0.94 -2.50 2.33
N LEU A 69 1.14 -1.34 2.96
CA LEU A 69 2.46 -0.94 3.44
C LEU A 69 2.79 -1.72 4.71
N SER A 70 3.77 -2.61 4.61
CA SER A 70 4.24 -3.46 5.70
C SER A 70 5.72 -3.21 5.97
N ILE A 71 6.11 -3.24 7.24
CA ILE A 71 7.53 -3.19 7.61
C ILE A 71 8.13 -4.60 7.62
N CYS A 72 9.33 -4.71 7.04
CA CYS A 72 10.17 -5.88 7.18
C CYS A 72 11.53 -5.39 7.72
N PRO A 73 11.71 -5.35 9.07
CA PRO A 73 12.85 -4.67 9.69
C PRO A 73 14.21 -5.25 9.29
N SER A 74 14.25 -6.53 8.90
CA SER A 74 15.45 -7.21 8.40
C SER A 74 16.08 -6.55 7.18
N CYS A 75 15.30 -5.83 6.35
CA CYS A 75 15.80 -5.22 5.12
C CYS A 75 16.37 -3.82 5.31
N TRP A 76 16.10 -3.16 6.46
CA TRP A 76 16.39 -1.74 6.68
C TRP A 76 17.50 -1.49 7.69
N TYR A 77 18.02 -2.53 8.35
CA TYR A 77 19.04 -2.41 9.41
C TYR A 77 18.63 -1.42 10.51
N MET A 78 17.33 -1.33 10.78
CA MET A 78 16.73 -0.47 11.81
C MET A 78 16.13 -1.33 12.92
N ASP A 79 16.10 -0.79 14.14
CA ASP A 79 15.28 -1.37 15.19
C ASP A 79 13.79 -1.32 14.80
N THR A 80 13.02 -2.28 15.32
CA THR A 80 11.60 -2.44 15.00
C THR A 80 10.78 -1.17 15.28
N LEU A 81 11.01 -0.50 16.42
CA LEU A 81 10.28 0.72 16.78
C LEU A 81 10.65 1.88 15.85
N THR A 82 11.94 1.99 15.52
CA THR A 82 12.43 3.01 14.59
C THR A 82 11.89 2.79 13.18
N ALA A 83 11.73 1.54 12.75
CA ALA A 83 11.16 1.20 11.45
C ALA A 83 9.69 1.63 11.34
N PHE A 84 8.89 1.48 12.40
CA PHE A 84 7.51 1.97 12.42
C PHE A 84 7.46 3.50 12.25
N GLU A 85 8.27 4.24 12.99
CA GLU A 85 8.36 5.70 12.84
C GLU A 85 8.86 6.11 11.45
N HIS A 86 9.81 5.36 10.89
CA HIS A 86 10.32 5.62 9.55
C HIS A 86 9.22 5.51 8.49
N VAL A 87 8.34 4.50 8.60
CA VAL A 87 7.19 4.39 7.70
C VAL A 87 6.25 5.57 7.82
N GLU A 88 5.93 5.98 9.05
CA GLU A 88 5.02 7.11 9.27
C GLU A 88 5.58 8.42 8.72
N LYS A 89 6.88 8.68 8.91
CA LYS A 89 7.52 9.94 8.54
C LYS A 89 7.99 10.00 7.08
N ASN A 90 8.36 8.87 6.47
CA ASN A 90 9.02 8.86 5.15
C ASN A 90 8.26 8.06 4.09
N VAL A 91 7.66 6.92 4.46
CA VAL A 91 7.01 6.02 3.47
C VAL A 91 5.58 6.44 3.19
N ILE A 92 4.78 6.77 4.22
CA ILE A 92 3.38 7.21 4.05
C ILE A 92 3.28 8.51 3.22
N PRO A 93 4.17 9.52 3.38
CA PRO A 93 4.11 10.71 2.53
C PRO A 93 4.37 10.42 1.04
N VAL A 94 5.19 9.41 0.73
CA VAL A 94 5.45 8.98 -0.65
C VAL A 94 4.29 8.13 -1.18
N TYR A 95 3.69 7.30 -0.32
CA TYR A 95 2.59 6.40 -0.63
C TYR A 95 1.37 6.74 0.25
N PRO A 96 0.59 7.79 -0.09
CA PRO A 96 -0.52 8.23 0.74
C PRO A 96 -1.56 7.12 0.93
N LEU A 97 -2.05 6.99 2.17
CA LEU A 97 -3.09 6.03 2.53
C LEU A 97 -4.46 6.55 2.12
N GLY A 98 -5.36 5.64 1.76
CA GLY A 98 -6.74 6.00 1.45
C GLY A 98 -7.41 5.03 0.49
N THR A 99 -8.69 5.32 0.22
CA THR A 99 -9.46 4.65 -0.83
C THR A 99 -9.41 5.52 -2.08
N PHE A 100 -8.92 4.96 -3.18
CA PHE A 100 -8.76 5.64 -4.46
C PHE A 100 -9.95 5.41 -5.39
N VAL A 101 -10.54 4.21 -5.32
CA VAL A 101 -11.74 3.85 -6.06
C VAL A 101 -12.65 3.04 -5.14
N ASP A 102 -13.93 3.40 -5.09
CA ASP A 102 -14.94 2.67 -4.36
C ASP A 102 -16.27 2.69 -5.12
N ARG A 103 -16.61 1.55 -5.72
CA ARG A 103 -17.85 1.37 -6.50
C ARG A 103 -18.76 0.30 -5.89
N THR A 104 -18.48 -0.14 -4.66
CA THR A 104 -19.18 -1.31 -4.10
C THR A 104 -20.52 -0.99 -3.43
N GLY A 105 -20.91 0.28 -3.34
CA GLY A 105 -22.05 0.70 -2.51
C GLY A 105 -21.72 0.67 -1.02
#